data_AF-A0A382IXK1-F1
#
_entry.id   AF-A0A382IXK1-F1
#
_cell.length_a   1.000
_cell.length_b   1.000
_cell.length_c   1.000
_cell.angle_alpha   90.00
_cell.angle_beta   90.00
_cell.angle_gamma   90.00
#
_symmetry.space_group_name_H-M   'P 1'
#
loop_
_entity.id
_entity.type
_entity.pdbx_description
1 polymer ?
#
loop_
_entity_poly.entity_id
_entity_poly.type
_entity_poly.pdbx_seq_one_letter_code
_entity_poly.pdbx_strand_id
1 'polypeptide(L)' 'MDQIEQLLKTTLSELKSIAQADTVVGEPITVGDTKIIPVVKVGFGFGAGGGGGKDASKDGQRGGSGGGAGMEPVAFLIVD' A
#
# COMPACT_ATOMS: atom_id res chain seq x y z
N MET A 1 -2.93 23.95 -6.42
CA MET A 1 -1.87 23.54 -5.48
C MET A 1 -2.42 22.52 -4.48
N ASP A 2 -3.64 22.69 -4.01
CA ASP A 2 -4.32 21.81 -3.03
C ASP A 2 -4.42 20.33 -3.43
N GLN A 3 -4.62 20.00 -4.71
CA GLN A 3 -4.70 18.60 -5.18
C GLN A 3 -3.38 17.84 -5.05
N ILE A 4 -2.24 18.53 -5.25
CA ILE A 4 -0.91 17.91 -5.10
C ILE A 4 -0.62 17.70 -3.61
N GLU A 5 -1.02 18.63 -2.76
CA GLU A 5 -0.86 18.51 -1.30
C GLU A 5 -1.71 17.36 -0.75
N GLN A 6 -2.95 17.20 -1.22
CA GLN A 6 -3.80 16.07 -0.87
C GLN A 6 -3.20 14.74 -1.32
N LEU A 7 -2.71 14.65 -2.56
CA LEU A 7 -2.06 13.44 -3.07
C LEU A 7 -0.83 13.07 -2.24
N LEU A 8 0.05 14.05 -1.96
CA LEU A 8 1.24 13.85 -1.13
C LEU A 8 0.90 13.41 0.29
N LYS A 9 -0.11 14.03 0.92
CA LYS A 9 -0.58 13.62 2.25
C LYS A 9 -1.10 12.19 2.25
N THR A 10 -1.91 11.80 1.26
CA THR A 10 -2.41 10.43 1.13
C THR A 10 -1.26 9.45 0.94
N THR A 11 -0.32 9.72 0.03
CA THR A 11 0.85 8.87 -0.19
C THR A 11 1.70 8.72 1.07
N LEU A 12 1.98 9.80 1.80
CA LEU A 12 2.75 9.75 3.05
C LEU A 12 2.01 9.00 4.17
N SER A 13 0.68 9.12 4.24
CA SER A 13 -0.14 8.38 5.20
C SER A 13 -0.10 6.88 4.94
N GLU A 14 -0.19 6.47 3.67
CA GLU A 14 -0.08 5.06 3.26
C GLU A 14 1.34 4.52 3.43
N LEU A 15 2.38 5.31 3.14
CA LEU A 15 3.75 4.90 3.45
C LEU A 15 3.96 4.70 4.96
N LYS A 16 3.32 5.52 5.79
CA LYS A 16 3.38 5.39 7.24
C LYS A 16 2.66 4.13 7.75
N SER A 17 1.53 3.74 7.14
CA SER A 17 0.84 2.49 7.51
C SER A 17 1.67 1.25 7.14
N ILE A 18 2.44 1.31 6.06
CA ILE A 18 3.36 0.25 5.62
C ILE A 18 4.64 0.19 6.47
N ALA A 19 5.16 1.34 6.90
CA ALA A 19 6.40 1.42 7.68
C ALA A 19 6.21 1.07 9.17
N GLN A 20 4.98 0.91 9.65
CA GLN A 20 4.73 0.37 10.98
C GLN A 20 5.11 -1.11 11.00
N ALA A 21 6.09 -1.46 11.83
CA ALA A 21 6.71 -2.78 11.94
C ALA A 21 5.72 -3.95 12.13
N ASP A 22 4.51 -3.66 12.61
CA ASP A 22 3.42 -4.63 12.81
C ASP A 22 2.81 -5.17 11.49
N THR A 23 3.04 -4.51 10.36
CA THR A 23 2.54 -5.02 9.05
C THR A 23 3.47 -6.04 8.41
N VAL A 24 4.73 -6.11 8.83
CA VAL A 24 5.73 -7.05 8.28
C VAL A 24 5.97 -8.22 9.22
N VAL A 25 5.77 -8.03 10.53
CA VAL A 25 5.88 -9.05 11.57
C VAL A 25 4.48 -9.38 12.05
N GLY A 26 3.97 -10.56 11.72
CA GLY A 26 2.65 -11.00 12.17
C GLY A 26 2.66 -11.47 13.62
N GLU A 27 1.47 -11.71 14.17
CA GLU A 27 1.30 -12.11 15.56
C GLU A 27 2.02 -13.44 15.87
N PRO A 28 2.77 -13.54 16.98
CA PRO A 28 3.43 -14.77 17.38
C PRO A 28 2.42 -15.89 17.67
N ILE A 29 2.64 -17.06 17.09
CA ILE A 29 1.91 -18.29 17.35
C ILE A 29 2.72 -19.12 18.36
N THR A 30 2.14 -19.39 19.53
CA THR A 30 2.80 -20.20 20.57
C THR A 30 2.40 -21.66 20.45
N VAL A 31 3.38 -22.56 20.40
CA VAL A 31 3.18 -24.02 20.39
C VAL A 31 4.09 -24.63 21.45
N GLY A 32 3.50 -25.03 22.59
CA GLY A 32 4.30 -25.44 23.75
C GLY A 32 5.15 -24.28 24.28
N ASP A 33 6.45 -24.50 24.40
CA ASP A 33 7.43 -23.48 24.81
C ASP A 33 7.96 -22.66 23.60
N THR A 34 7.69 -23.11 22.38
CA THR A 34 8.17 -22.48 21.14
C THR A 34 7.23 -21.36 20.67
N LYS A 35 7.80 -20.23 20.24
CA LYS A 35 7.12 -19.13 19.55
C LYS A 35 7.48 -19.10 18.07
N ILE A 36 6.46 -19.03 17.22
CA ILE A 36 6.58 -18.93 15.76
C ILE A 36 6.07 -17.55 15.34
N ILE A 37 6.96 -16.72 14.80
CA ILE A 37 6.65 -15.35 14.38
C ILE A 37 6.66 -15.32 12.85
N PRO A 38 5.49 -15.19 12.19
CA PRO A 38 5.42 -15.09 10.74
C PRO A 38 5.94 -13.73 10.26
N VAL A 39 6.73 -13.75 9.20
CA VAL A 39 7.23 -12.56 8.52
C VAL A 39 6.61 -12.50 7.14
N VAL A 40 5.86 -11.43 6.89
CA VAL A 40 5.12 -11.20 5.65
C VAL A 40 5.60 -9.91 4.98
N LYS A 41 5.69 -9.91 3.66
CA LYS A 41 5.93 -8.71 2.87
C LYS A 41 4.60 -8.19 2.39
N VAL A 42 4.31 -6.93 2.70
CA VAL A 42 3.11 -6.25 2.20
C VAL A 42 3.55 -5.19 1.20
N GLY A 43 2.87 -5.14 0.06
CA GLY A 43 3.13 -4.18 -1.00
C GLY A 43 1.84 -3.49 -1.42
N PHE A 44 1.94 -2.21 -1.72
CA PHE A 44 0.83 -1.40 -2.22
C PHE A 44 1.30 -0.63 -3.45
N GLY A 45 0.40 -0.46 -4.41
CA GLY A 45 0.66 0.28 -5.64
C GLY A 45 -0.53 1.16 -5.98
N PHE A 46 -0.28 2.41 -6.32
CA PHE A 46 -1.31 3.37 -6.69
C PHE A 46 -0.89 4.09 -7.96
N GLY A 47 -1.83 4.33 -8.86
CA GLY A 47 -1.60 5.00 -10.12
C GLY A 47 -2.77 5.90 -10.47
N ALA A 48 -2.47 7.04 -11.08
CA ALA A 48 -3.46 7.95 -11.62
C ALA A 48 -3.02 8.38 -13.02
N GLY A 49 -4.00 8.60 -13.90
CA GLY A 49 -3.78 9.02 -15.27
C GLY A 49 -4.92 9.89 -15.77
N GLY A 50 -4.59 10.86 -16.62
CA GLY A 50 -5.56 11.75 -17.23
C GLY A 50 -5.26 11.97 -18.71
N GLY A 51 -6.31 12.18 -19.50
CA GLY A 51 -6.24 12.48 -20.92
C GLY A 51 -7.32 13.47 -21.32
N GLY A 52 -6.95 14.44 -22.16
CA GLY A 52 -7.88 15.40 -22.76
C GLY A 52 -7.96 15.20 -24.28
N GLY A 53 -9.17 15.34 -24.83
CA GLY A 53 -9.40 15.39 -26.29
C GLY A 53 -9.39 16.83 -26.81
N LYS A 54 -8.80 17.08 -27.99
CA LYS A 54 -8.73 18.41 -28.62
C LYS A 54 -9.94 18.71 -29.54
N ASP A 55 -11.15 18.33 -29.13
CA ASP A 55 -12.35 18.67 -29.90
C ASP A 55 -12.94 20.00 -29.41
N ALA A 56 -12.94 21.00 -30.28
CA ALA A 56 -13.35 22.39 -30.00
C ALA A 56 -14.82 22.57 -29.55
N SER A 57 -15.61 21.48 -29.50
CA SER A 57 -17.00 21.50 -29.03
C SER A 57 -17.26 20.65 -27.80
N LYS A 58 -16.27 19.88 -27.32
CA LYS A 58 -16.36 19.08 -26.10
C LYS A 58 -14.97 19.00 -25.45
N ASP A 59 -14.66 19.99 -24.62
CA ASP A 59 -13.55 19.93 -23.67
C ASP A 59 -13.82 18.82 -22.65
N GLY A 60 -13.51 17.59 -23.05
CA GLY A 60 -13.68 16.39 -22.25
C GLY A 60 -12.39 16.06 -21.53
N GLN A 61 -12.16 16.64 -20.35
CA GLN A 61 -11.09 16.17 -19.47
C GLN A 61 -11.53 14.83 -18.86
N ARG A 62 -10.75 13.77 -19.11
CA ARG A 62 -10.97 12.45 -18.50
C ARG A 62 -9.82 12.14 -17.56
N GLY A 63 -10.16 11.66 -16.38
CA GLY A 63 -9.20 11.20 -15.39
C GLY A 63 -9.64 9.87 -14.80
N GLY A 64 -8.68 9.04 -14.43
CA GLY A 64 -8.90 7.80 -13.70
C GLY A 64 -7.76 7.57 -12.72
N SER A 65 -8.08 6.97 -11.59
CA SER A 65 -7.11 6.49 -10.61
C SER A 65 -7.44 5.06 -10.21
N GLY A 66 -6.45 4.35 -9.71
CA GLY A 66 -6.59 2.98 -9.24
C GLY A 66 -5.47 2.63 -8.27
N GLY A 67 -5.73 1.65 -7.42
CA GLY A 67 -4.76 1.13 -6.48
C GLY A 67 -4.96 -0.36 -6.25
N GLY A 68 -3.92 -0.99 -5.73
CA GLY A 68 -3.92 -2.40 -5.37
C GLY A 68 -2.98 -2.66 -4.19
N ALA A 69 -3.27 -3.71 -3.45
CA ALA A 69 -2.46 -4.20 -2.35
C ALA A 69 -2.20 -5.70 -2.54
N GLY A 70 -1.07 -6.18 -2.04
CA GLY A 70 -0.71 -7.60 -2.03
C GLY A 70 0.07 -7.94 -0.77
N MET A 71 -0.04 -9.19 -0.34
CA MET A 71 0.81 -9.75 0.72
C MET A 71 1.47 -11.02 0.23
N GLU A 72 2.70 -11.24 0.68
CA GLU A 72 3.50 -12.42 0.37
C GLU A 72 4.15 -12.92 1.67
N PRO A 73 3.92 -14.17 2.10
CA PRO A 73 4.66 -14.77 3.20
C PRO A 73 6.14 -14.94 2.82
N VAL A 74 7.06 -14.50 3.68
CA VAL A 74 8.50 -14.53 3.39
C VAL A 74 9.23 -15.52 4.27
N ALA A 75 8.95 -15.56 5.57
CA ALA A 75 9.66 -16.41 6.51
C ALA A 75 8.87 -16.68 7.79
N PHE A 76 9.39 -17.58 8.63
CA PHE A 76 8.99 -17.77 10.01
C PHE A 76 10.23 -17.66 10.89
N LEU A 77 10.15 -16.87 11.96
CA LEU A 77 11.15 -16.81 13.01
C LEU A 77 10.69 -17.72 14.16
N ILE A 78 11.53 -18.68 14.53
CA ILE A 78 11.24 -19.63 15.62
C ILE A 78 12.12 -19.27 16.81
N VAL A 79 11.51 -19.16 17.99
CA VAL A 79 12.17 -18.87 19.26
C VAL A 79 11.73 -19.91 20.28
N ASP A 80 12.67 -20.64 20.87
CA ASP A 80 12.47 -21.61 21.95
C ASP A 80 12.92 -21.04 23.30
#